data_AF-A0A8H4J0S7-F1
#
_entry.id   AF-A0A8H4J0S7-F1
#
_cell.length_a   1.000
_cell.length_b   1.000
_cell.length_c   1.000
_cell.angle_alpha   90.00
_cell.angle_beta   90.00
_cell.angle_gamma   90.00
#
_symmetry.space_group_name_H-M   'P 1'
#
loop_
_entity.id
_entity.type
_entity.pdbx_description
1 polymer ?
#
loop_
_entity_poly.entity_id
_entity_poly.type
_entity_poly.pdbx_seq_one_letter_code
_entity_poly.pdbx_strand_id
1 'polypeptide(L)'
;MVVLDNISNGYRDLILPMACEDEVLRRAIGVVAAQHLGQKRPDLQNVAETGRSAVISRLRRDALQAPPERVFNMYTWATLIVLLVGETVTGSGEYGYLLQMLLCLSRSRSNQPKDGASSVENFLVQQTHMFEFLSKPLLGTSEEETDAFSTTSPTPTRPSLDRYLDWLTYTSLPPDSAHAALISITRQAFLQAFRLNTSHDLHSPLLLVHLQHLVQQIDPDAPVAHVLVWVCFLGAAAPGADAAQRAFFTARMNAVHAKTGFGNIPAAIRSLKEIWARRDRASDERRGGYLVGGSPVLVM
;
A
#
# COMPACT_ATOMS: atom_id res chain seq x y z
N MET A 1 -6.60 5.71 0.74
CA MET A 1 -5.88 5.25 1.95
C MET A 1 -6.80 4.83 3.08
N VAL A 2 -8.01 5.41 3.25
CA VAL A 2 -8.97 4.96 4.27
C VAL A 2 -10.01 4.04 3.62
N VAL A 3 -10.23 2.85 4.14
CA VAL A 3 -11.14 1.86 3.51
C VAL A 3 -12.60 2.30 3.64
N LEU A 4 -13.02 2.76 4.82
CA LEU A 4 -14.38 3.21 5.12
C LEU A 4 -14.36 4.57 5.84
N ASP A 5 -14.32 5.66 5.08
CA ASP A 5 -14.14 7.03 5.61
C ASP A 5 -15.20 7.47 6.63
N ASN A 6 -16.45 7.03 6.43
CA ASN A 6 -17.58 7.42 7.28
C ASN A 6 -17.72 6.58 8.56
N ILE A 7 -16.91 5.53 8.73
CA ILE A 7 -17.02 4.60 9.86
C ILE A 7 -15.82 4.72 10.79
N SER A 8 -14.60 4.70 10.23
CA SER A 8 -13.37 4.87 11.01
C SER A 8 -12.30 5.47 10.12
N ASN A 9 -11.86 6.68 10.47
CA ASN A 9 -10.80 7.38 9.75
C ASN A 9 -9.73 7.85 10.72
N GLY A 10 -8.73 6.99 10.98
CA GLY A 10 -7.59 7.35 11.83
C GLY A 10 -6.75 8.54 11.33
N TYR A 11 -6.80 8.89 10.03
CA TYR A 11 -6.15 10.12 9.57
C TYR A 11 -6.89 11.36 10.09
N ARG A 12 -8.23 11.35 10.07
CA ARG A 12 -9.07 12.44 10.59
C ARG A 12 -9.06 12.48 12.12
N ASP A 13 -9.23 11.31 12.74
CA ASP A 13 -9.56 11.21 14.16
C ASP A 13 -8.30 11.12 15.05
N LEU A 14 -7.14 10.75 14.49
CA LEU A 14 -5.89 10.58 15.24
C LEU A 14 -4.76 11.46 14.69
N ILE A 15 -4.46 11.38 13.39
CA ILE A 15 -3.32 12.09 12.79
C ILE A 15 -3.51 13.61 12.78
N LEU A 16 -4.71 14.11 12.42
CA LEU A 16 -4.98 15.55 12.44
C LEU A 16 -4.84 16.17 13.85
N PRO A 17 -5.40 15.58 14.92
CA PRO A 17 -5.13 16.03 16.29
C PRO A 17 -3.65 16.06 16.65
N MET A 18 -2.89 14.99 16.33
CA MET A 18 -1.44 14.96 16.60
C MET A 18 -0.68 16.11 15.91
N ALA A 19 -1.13 16.53 14.73
CA ALA A 19 -0.52 17.62 13.99
C ALA A 19 -0.72 19.01 14.64
N CYS A 20 -1.65 19.14 15.59
CA CYS A 20 -1.75 20.35 16.40
C CYS A 20 -0.58 20.48 17.39
N GLU A 21 0.05 19.35 17.75
CA GLU A 21 1.08 19.26 18.78
C GLU A 21 2.50 19.17 18.20
N ASP A 22 2.67 18.67 16.98
CA ASP A 22 3.98 18.51 16.33
C ASP A 22 4.12 19.26 15.00
N GLU A 23 5.13 20.13 14.91
CA GLU A 23 5.35 20.96 13.74
C GLU A 23 5.80 20.19 12.50
N VAL A 24 6.53 19.09 12.66
CA VAL A 24 7.02 18.29 11.53
C VAL A 24 5.86 17.58 10.87
N LEU A 25 5.02 16.93 11.67
CA LEU A 25 3.81 16.26 11.22
C LEU A 25 2.85 17.26 10.56
N ARG A 26 2.63 18.42 11.18
CA ARG A 26 1.81 19.50 10.60
C ARG A 26 2.32 19.93 9.23
N ARG A 27 3.64 20.13 9.11
CA ARG A 27 4.28 20.51 7.85
C ARG A 27 4.11 19.40 6.81
N ALA A 28 4.33 18.13 7.18
CA ALA A 28 4.17 16.99 6.28
C ALA A 28 2.73 16.89 5.74
N ILE A 29 1.71 17.04 6.58
CA ILE A 29 0.30 17.04 6.15
C ILE A 29 0.04 18.18 5.17
N GLY A 30 0.49 19.40 5.48
CA GLY A 30 0.32 20.55 4.58
C GLY A 30 1.00 20.36 3.23
N VAL A 31 2.19 19.76 3.22
CA VAL A 31 2.92 19.41 2.00
C VAL A 31 2.16 18.38 1.17
N VAL A 32 1.72 17.27 1.76
CA VAL A 32 1.00 16.21 1.04
C VAL A 32 -0.34 16.71 0.50
N ALA A 33 -1.04 17.55 1.26
CA ALA A 33 -2.24 18.24 0.79
C ALA A 33 -1.93 19.17 -0.41
N ALA A 34 -0.83 19.93 -0.34
CA ALA A 34 -0.38 20.77 -1.44
C ALA A 34 0.04 19.96 -2.68
N GLN A 35 0.65 18.78 -2.51
CA GLN A 35 0.95 17.85 -3.63
C GLN A 35 -0.33 17.39 -4.33
N HIS A 36 -1.36 17.00 -3.55
CA HIS A 36 -2.64 16.55 -4.10
C HIS A 36 -3.38 17.67 -4.83
N LEU A 37 -3.49 18.85 -4.21
CA LEU A 37 -4.07 20.03 -4.84
C LEU A 37 -3.25 20.52 -6.04
N GLY A 38 -1.92 20.32 -6.00
CA GLY A 38 -0.97 20.69 -7.05
C GLY A 38 -1.25 20.03 -8.41
N GLN A 39 -1.96 18.91 -8.41
CA GLN A 39 -2.43 18.25 -9.63
C GLN A 39 -3.45 19.11 -10.41
N LYS A 40 -4.23 19.93 -9.70
CA LYS A 40 -5.21 20.86 -10.28
C LYS A 40 -4.74 22.32 -10.23
N ARG A 41 -3.77 22.63 -9.37
CA ARG A 41 -3.24 23.98 -9.10
C ARG A 41 -1.71 24.01 -9.22
N PRO A 42 -1.17 24.24 -10.44
CA PRO A 42 0.28 24.17 -10.69
C PRO A 42 1.13 25.10 -9.81
N ASP A 43 0.56 26.21 -9.35
CA ASP A 43 1.18 27.15 -8.41
C ASP A 43 1.61 26.50 -7.09
N LEU A 44 0.94 25.42 -6.67
CA LEU A 44 1.27 24.70 -5.45
C LEU A 44 2.37 23.65 -5.61
N GLN A 45 2.72 23.26 -6.84
CA GLN A 45 3.65 22.16 -7.07
C GLN A 45 5.05 22.47 -6.52
N ASN A 46 5.58 23.66 -6.80
CA ASN A 46 6.89 24.07 -6.31
C ASN A 46 6.93 24.18 -4.78
N VAL A 47 5.87 24.74 -4.18
CA VAL A 47 5.73 24.85 -2.73
C VAL A 47 5.71 23.47 -2.08
N ALA A 48 4.98 22.53 -2.68
CA ALA A 48 4.89 21.16 -2.21
C ALA A 48 6.24 20.43 -2.29
N GLU A 49 6.96 20.55 -3.41
CA GLU A 49 8.26 19.90 -3.61
C GLU A 49 9.34 20.45 -2.67
N THR A 50 9.42 21.79 -2.55
CA THR A 50 10.32 22.47 -1.62
C THR A 50 10.01 22.08 -0.17
N GLY A 51 8.73 22.06 0.19
CA GLY A 51 8.29 21.68 1.53
C GLY A 51 8.60 20.22 1.85
N ARG A 52 8.37 19.30 0.91
CA ARG A 52 8.71 17.88 1.03
C ARG A 52 10.20 17.69 1.27
N SER A 53 11.03 18.28 0.41
CA SER A 53 12.49 18.24 0.55
C SER A 53 12.93 18.72 1.93
N ALA A 54 12.37 19.82 2.44
CA ALA A 54 12.69 20.32 3.76
C ALA A 54 12.32 19.35 4.90
N VAL A 55 11.15 18.69 4.83
CA VAL A 55 10.73 17.69 5.83
C VAL A 55 11.66 16.48 5.80
N ILE A 56 11.96 15.93 4.62
CA ILE A 56 12.85 14.77 4.47
C ILE A 56 14.27 15.12 4.95
N SER A 57 14.80 16.28 4.59
CA SER A 57 16.11 16.73 5.06
C SER A 57 16.16 16.86 6.58
N ARG A 58 15.08 17.33 7.21
CA ARG A 58 14.98 17.39 8.68
C ARG A 58 14.97 15.99 9.30
N LEU A 59 14.12 15.09 8.81
CA LEU A 59 14.06 13.70 9.31
C LEU A 59 15.41 13.00 9.19
N ARG A 60 16.11 13.18 8.06
CA ARG A 60 17.46 12.63 7.86
C ARG A 60 18.48 13.21 8.84
N ARG A 61 18.45 14.53 9.07
CA ARG A 61 19.34 15.18 10.03
C ARG A 61 19.08 14.66 11.44
N ASP A 62 17.82 14.58 11.84
CA ASP A 62 17.42 14.11 13.17
C ASP A 62 17.83 12.64 13.36
N ALA A 63 17.67 11.79 12.36
CA ALA A 63 18.13 10.40 12.40
C ALA A 63 19.66 10.24 12.59
N LEU A 64 20.46 11.23 12.17
CA LEU A 64 21.92 11.20 12.27
C LEU A 64 22.46 11.88 13.53
N GLN A 65 21.74 12.86 14.08
CA GLN A 65 22.28 13.79 15.08
C GLN A 65 21.45 13.85 16.38
N ALA A 66 20.18 13.46 16.35
CA ALA A 66 19.29 13.56 17.50
C ALA A 66 19.39 12.32 18.40
N PRO A 67 19.09 12.45 19.71
CA PRO A 67 18.99 11.30 20.60
C PRO A 67 17.87 10.34 20.14
N PRO A 68 17.99 9.03 20.42
CA PRO A 68 17.04 8.02 19.97
C PRO A 68 15.57 8.35 20.31
N GLU A 69 15.26 8.95 21.46
CA GLU A 69 13.87 9.27 21.84
C GLU A 69 13.23 10.31 20.90
N ARG A 70 14.03 11.21 20.31
CA ARG A 70 13.55 12.19 19.34
C ARG A 70 13.35 11.61 17.94
N VAL A 71 13.97 10.46 17.65
CA VAL A 71 13.84 9.78 16.35
C VAL A 71 12.71 8.75 16.42
N PHE A 72 12.68 7.92 17.46
CA PHE A 72 11.78 6.78 17.61
C PHE A 72 10.48 7.13 18.37
N ASN A 73 9.82 8.22 18.00
CA ASN A 73 8.56 8.66 18.59
C ASN A 73 7.35 8.49 17.64
N MET A 74 6.13 8.68 18.19
CA MET A 74 4.88 8.53 17.44
C MET A 74 4.69 9.60 16.36
N TYR A 75 5.23 10.81 16.54
CA TYR A 75 5.14 11.90 15.55
C TYR A 75 6.01 11.62 14.32
N THR A 76 7.24 11.11 14.53
CA THR A 76 8.09 10.66 13.42
C THR A 76 7.44 9.50 12.67
N TRP A 77 6.83 8.56 13.39
CA TRP A 77 6.08 7.45 12.79
C TRP A 77 4.92 7.95 11.91
N ALA A 78 4.06 8.80 12.49
CA ALA A 78 2.95 9.43 11.78
C ALA A 78 3.42 10.22 10.56
N THR A 79 4.53 10.96 10.69
CA THR A 79 5.12 11.73 9.60
C THR A 79 5.54 10.84 8.45
N LEU A 80 6.20 9.71 8.72
CA LEU A 80 6.61 8.75 7.68
C LEU A 80 5.41 8.15 6.95
N ILE A 81 4.34 7.80 7.67
CA ILE A 81 3.07 7.32 7.08
C ILE A 81 2.47 8.39 6.17
N VAL A 82 2.39 9.66 6.62
CA VAL A 82 1.86 10.76 5.81
C VAL A 82 2.72 10.99 4.56
N LEU A 83 4.05 10.96 4.67
CA LEU A 83 4.93 11.11 3.51
C LEU A 83 4.76 9.98 2.50
N LEU A 84 4.57 8.74 2.95
CA LEU A 84 4.27 7.60 2.08
C LEU A 84 2.89 7.73 1.40
N VAL A 85 1.89 8.31 2.06
CA VAL A 85 0.65 8.73 1.38
C VAL A 85 0.98 9.72 0.25
N GLY A 86 1.86 10.68 0.51
CA GLY A 86 2.37 11.61 -0.51
C GLY A 86 2.95 10.90 -1.74
N GLU A 87 3.69 9.80 -1.55
CA GLU A 87 4.20 8.99 -2.67
C GLU A 87 3.08 8.41 -3.54
N THR A 88 1.95 8.03 -2.94
CA THR A 88 0.79 7.55 -3.71
C THR A 88 0.16 8.66 -4.55
N VAL A 89 0.20 9.90 -4.04
CA VAL A 89 -0.32 11.08 -4.73
C VAL A 89 0.57 11.47 -5.91
N THR A 90 1.89 11.50 -5.72
CA THR A 90 2.85 11.88 -6.78
C THR A 90 3.12 10.75 -7.75
N GLY A 91 3.06 9.49 -7.30
CA GLY A 91 3.58 8.36 -8.05
C GLY A 91 5.09 8.40 -8.22
N SER A 92 5.83 8.96 -7.26
CA SER A 92 7.30 8.97 -7.28
C SER A 92 7.89 7.61 -6.90
N GLY A 93 9.11 7.35 -7.37
CA GLY A 93 9.87 6.13 -7.05
C GLY A 93 10.74 6.21 -5.81
N GLU A 94 10.61 7.26 -5.02
CA GLU A 94 11.45 7.50 -3.84
C GLU A 94 10.90 6.86 -2.55
N TYR A 95 9.74 6.20 -2.64
CA TYR A 95 9.06 5.60 -1.49
C TYR A 95 9.90 4.57 -0.73
N GLY A 96 10.84 3.88 -1.40
CA GLY A 96 11.65 2.82 -0.78
C GLY A 96 12.45 3.28 0.43
N TYR A 97 12.99 4.51 0.39
CA TYR A 97 13.73 5.07 1.53
C TYR A 97 12.81 5.40 2.71
N LEU A 98 11.63 5.98 2.42
CA LEU A 98 10.62 6.29 3.44
C LEU A 98 10.08 5.02 4.10
N LEU A 99 9.83 3.99 3.30
CA LEU A 99 9.37 2.69 3.77
C LEU A 99 10.43 2.03 4.67
N GLN A 100 11.70 2.03 4.28
CA GLN A 100 12.75 1.44 5.10
C GLN A 100 12.91 2.15 6.45
N MET A 101 12.80 3.49 6.47
CA MET A 101 12.77 4.25 7.72
C MET A 101 11.56 3.88 8.58
N LEU A 102 10.38 3.72 7.97
CA LEU A 102 9.16 3.33 8.68
C LEU A 102 9.31 1.96 9.34
N LEU A 103 9.82 0.97 8.61
CA LEU A 103 10.03 -0.39 9.12
C LEU A 103 11.11 -0.44 10.22
N CYS A 104 12.16 0.36 10.09
CA CYS A 104 13.18 0.48 11.14
C CYS A 104 12.56 1.06 12.42
N LEU A 105 11.79 2.13 12.31
CA LEU A 105 11.15 2.80 13.44
C LEU A 105 10.14 1.87 14.14
N SER A 106 9.30 1.16 13.38
CA SER A 106 8.27 0.27 13.95
C SER A 106 8.88 -0.91 14.72
N ARG A 107 9.97 -1.49 14.22
CA ARG A 107 10.71 -2.58 14.89
C ARG A 107 11.34 -2.11 16.19
N SER A 108 11.99 -0.94 16.20
CA SER A 108 12.61 -0.37 17.40
C SER A 108 11.59 -0.11 18.52
N ARG A 109 10.38 0.34 18.19
CA ARG A 109 9.30 0.55 19.18
C ARG A 109 8.64 -0.74 19.65
N SER A 110 8.55 -1.75 18.79
CA SER A 110 7.97 -3.06 19.16
C SER A 110 8.76 -3.77 20.26
N ASN A 111 10.04 -3.44 20.42
CA ASN A 111 10.93 -4.00 21.43
C ASN A 111 10.88 -3.28 22.79
N GLN A 112 10.08 -2.21 22.95
CA GLN A 112 9.93 -1.52 24.22
C GLN A 112 8.79 -2.13 25.07
N PRO A 113 8.92 -2.18 26.42
CA PRO A 113 7.84 -2.66 27.29
C PRO A 113 6.58 -1.82 27.11
N LYS A 114 5.43 -2.47 26.88
CA LYS A 114 4.16 -1.79 26.61
C LYS A 114 3.26 -1.76 27.84
N ASP A 115 3.08 -0.59 28.43
CA ASP A 115 1.89 -0.29 29.22
C ASP A 115 0.77 0.09 28.25
N GLY A 116 -0.06 -0.88 27.85
CA GLY A 116 -1.27 -0.69 27.04
C GLY A 116 -1.11 0.09 25.73
N ALA A 117 -1.13 -0.59 24.57
CA ALA A 117 -1.04 0.09 23.28
C ALA A 117 -2.18 1.09 23.06
N SER A 118 -1.84 2.37 22.83
CA SER A 118 -2.82 3.43 22.54
C SER A 118 -3.52 3.20 21.19
N SER A 119 -4.69 3.84 21.00
CA SER A 119 -5.40 3.82 19.70
C SER A 119 -4.54 4.38 18.56
N VAL A 120 -3.72 5.40 18.85
CA VAL A 120 -2.73 5.97 17.92
C VAL A 120 -1.70 4.91 17.51
N GLU A 121 -1.10 4.23 18.49
CA GLU A 121 -0.09 3.20 18.19
C GLU A 121 -0.67 2.07 17.35
N ASN A 122 -1.88 1.59 17.69
CA ASN A 122 -2.56 0.54 16.93
C ASN A 122 -2.82 0.97 15.47
N PHE A 123 -3.27 2.21 15.27
CA PHE A 123 -3.47 2.77 13.94
C PHE A 123 -2.14 2.84 13.15
N LEU A 124 -1.07 3.35 13.76
CA LEU A 124 0.24 3.46 13.12
C LEU A 124 0.82 2.08 12.75
N VAL A 125 0.61 1.07 13.60
CA VAL A 125 0.97 -0.33 13.33
C VAL A 125 0.19 -0.85 12.12
N GLN A 126 -1.13 -0.71 12.09
CA GLN A 126 -1.98 -1.15 10.97
C GLN A 126 -1.57 -0.49 9.65
N GLN A 127 -1.32 0.83 9.66
CA GLN A 127 -0.85 1.52 8.45
C GLN A 127 0.54 1.04 8.02
N THR A 128 1.43 0.71 8.97
CA THR A 128 2.74 0.14 8.67
C THR A 128 2.63 -1.22 8.02
N HIS A 129 1.79 -2.11 8.56
CA HIS A 129 1.50 -3.41 7.97
C HIS A 129 0.95 -3.28 6.54
N MET A 130 0.05 -2.31 6.30
CA MET A 130 -0.49 -2.02 4.97
C MET A 130 0.63 -1.63 3.98
N PHE A 131 1.48 -0.65 4.33
CA PHE A 131 2.57 -0.22 3.46
C PHE A 131 3.59 -1.33 3.20
N GLU A 132 3.96 -2.07 4.24
CA GLU A 132 4.86 -3.23 4.13
C GLU A 132 4.28 -4.26 3.16
N PHE A 133 3.01 -4.63 3.35
CA PHE A 133 2.32 -5.62 2.52
C PHE A 133 2.25 -5.20 1.05
N LEU A 134 1.82 -3.97 0.77
CA LEU A 134 1.60 -3.46 -0.58
C LEU A 134 2.91 -3.23 -1.35
N SER A 135 4.03 -3.08 -0.64
CA SER A 135 5.35 -2.94 -1.24
C SER A 135 5.97 -4.26 -1.74
N LYS A 136 5.46 -5.43 -1.33
CA LYS A 136 6.07 -6.73 -1.63
C LYS A 136 6.21 -7.09 -3.11
N PRO A 137 5.27 -6.74 -4.02
CA PRO A 137 5.47 -6.97 -5.45
C PRO A 137 6.59 -6.12 -6.08
N LEU A 138 7.18 -5.17 -5.33
CA LEU A 138 8.08 -4.16 -5.87
C LEU A 138 9.55 -4.41 -5.49
N LEU A 139 9.80 -5.12 -4.38
CA LEU A 139 11.14 -5.31 -3.82
C LEU A 139 11.91 -6.51 -4.40
N GLY A 140 11.29 -7.29 -5.29
CA GLY A 140 11.85 -8.55 -5.77
C GLY A 140 11.88 -9.54 -4.61
N THR A 141 10.87 -10.41 -4.53
CA THR A 141 10.82 -11.45 -3.51
C THR A 141 12.08 -12.31 -3.64
N SER A 142 12.98 -12.25 -2.65
CA SER A 142 14.00 -13.27 -2.51
C SER A 142 13.30 -14.62 -2.25
N GLU A 143 13.92 -15.72 -2.66
CA GLU A 143 13.39 -17.06 -2.43
C GLU A 143 13.11 -17.29 -0.92
N GLU A 144 13.87 -16.64 -0.04
CA GLU A 144 13.69 -16.66 1.43
C GLU A 144 12.40 -15.98 1.92
N GLU A 145 11.93 -14.91 1.25
CA GLU A 145 10.67 -14.23 1.62
C GLU A 145 9.42 -14.97 1.12
N THR A 146 9.57 -15.75 0.05
CA THR A 146 8.50 -16.59 -0.51
C THR A 146 8.20 -17.78 0.43
N ASP A 147 9.23 -18.30 1.11
CA ASP A 147 9.14 -19.36 2.12
C ASP A 147 8.57 -18.88 3.47
N ALA A 148 8.59 -17.58 3.75
CA ALA A 148 8.00 -17.00 4.96
C ALA A 148 6.46 -17.07 4.97
N PHE A 149 5.82 -17.21 3.79
CA PHE A 149 4.36 -17.24 3.62
C PHE A 149 3.83 -18.61 3.12
N SER A 150 4.71 -19.58 2.89
CA SER A 150 4.33 -20.93 2.48
C SER A 150 3.68 -21.69 3.64
N THR A 151 2.45 -22.16 3.44
CA THR A 151 1.59 -22.81 4.45
C THR A 151 2.03 -24.21 4.85
N THR A 152 3.22 -24.67 4.43
CA THR A 152 3.68 -26.06 4.56
C THR A 152 4.72 -26.29 5.66
N SER A 153 5.17 -25.26 6.38
CA SER A 153 6.15 -25.43 7.48
C SER A 153 5.51 -25.44 8.87
N PRO A 154 5.78 -26.45 9.73
CA PRO A 154 5.12 -26.64 11.02
C PRO A 154 5.79 -25.87 12.18
N THR A 155 6.25 -24.63 11.96
CA THR A 155 6.91 -23.82 13.02
C THR A 155 5.98 -22.76 13.63
N PRO A 156 5.86 -22.68 14.97
CA PRO A 156 4.82 -21.92 15.67
C PRO A 156 5.09 -20.40 15.86
N THR A 157 6.09 -19.83 15.19
CA THR A 157 6.54 -18.43 15.41
C THR A 157 6.36 -17.49 14.22
N ARG A 158 5.71 -17.92 13.12
CA ARG A 158 5.55 -17.10 11.91
C ARG A 158 4.28 -16.22 11.96
N PRO A 159 4.36 -14.93 11.59
CA PRO A 159 3.17 -14.08 11.52
C PRO A 159 2.24 -14.55 10.40
N SER A 160 0.98 -14.83 10.73
CA SER A 160 -0.03 -15.15 9.73
C SER A 160 -0.21 -13.98 8.75
N LEU A 161 -0.55 -14.29 7.48
CA LEU A 161 -0.92 -13.29 6.48
C LEU A 161 -2.03 -12.36 6.99
N ASP A 162 -2.85 -12.88 7.90
CA ASP A 162 -3.90 -12.13 8.57
C ASP A 162 -3.38 -10.92 9.36
N ARG A 163 -2.15 -10.97 9.88
CA ARG A 163 -1.49 -9.84 10.56
C ARG A 163 -1.32 -8.65 9.63
N TYR A 164 -1.02 -8.88 8.35
CA TYR A 164 -0.76 -7.83 7.38
C TYR A 164 -2.04 -7.20 6.78
N LEU A 165 -3.20 -7.78 7.09
CA LEU A 165 -4.51 -7.32 6.65
C LEU A 165 -5.36 -6.85 7.85
N ASP A 166 -4.72 -6.51 8.97
CA ASP A 166 -5.38 -6.01 10.18
C ASP A 166 -6.03 -4.62 9.98
N TRP A 167 -5.52 -3.82 9.03
CA TRP A 167 -6.12 -2.57 8.56
C TRP A 167 -7.47 -2.76 7.81
N LEU A 168 -7.83 -4.00 7.46
CA LEU A 168 -9.16 -4.38 6.97
C LEU A 168 -10.07 -4.93 8.09
N THR A 169 -9.65 -4.92 9.34
CA THR A 169 -10.43 -5.47 10.46
C THR A 169 -11.22 -4.39 11.17
N TYR A 170 -12.56 -4.52 11.14
CA TYR A 170 -13.48 -3.60 11.79
C TYR A 170 -14.32 -4.34 12.84
N THR A 171 -13.91 -4.28 14.11
CA THR A 171 -14.57 -5.01 15.21
C THR A 171 -15.92 -4.43 15.60
N SER A 172 -16.19 -3.16 15.25
CA SER A 172 -17.44 -2.47 15.55
C SER A 172 -18.54 -2.69 14.51
N LEU A 173 -18.23 -3.33 13.36
CA LEU A 173 -19.23 -3.58 12.33
C LEU A 173 -20.13 -4.77 12.71
N PRO A 174 -21.47 -4.63 12.58
CA PRO A 174 -22.36 -5.77 12.68
C PRO A 174 -22.01 -6.83 11.61
N PRO A 175 -21.93 -8.12 11.96
CA PRO A 175 -21.54 -9.18 11.02
C PRO A 175 -22.40 -9.25 9.76
N ASP A 176 -23.69 -8.96 9.89
CA ASP A 176 -24.66 -9.02 8.78
C ASP A 176 -24.79 -7.70 8.02
N SER A 177 -23.94 -6.71 8.32
CA SER A 177 -23.96 -5.42 7.62
C SER A 177 -23.38 -5.53 6.20
N ALA A 178 -23.90 -4.72 5.28
CA ALA A 178 -23.36 -4.62 3.92
C ALA A 178 -21.87 -4.24 3.92
N HIS A 179 -21.43 -3.43 4.88
CA HIS A 179 -20.01 -3.07 5.05
C HIS A 179 -19.16 -4.27 5.44
N ALA A 180 -19.63 -5.13 6.37
CA ALA A 180 -18.91 -6.35 6.75
C ALA A 180 -18.75 -7.32 5.55
N ALA A 181 -19.80 -7.47 4.73
CA ALA A 181 -19.73 -8.26 3.50
C ALA A 181 -18.69 -7.70 2.51
N LEU A 182 -18.71 -6.38 2.26
CA LEU A 182 -17.73 -5.71 1.38
C LEU A 182 -16.29 -5.86 1.88
N ILE A 183 -16.06 -5.70 3.18
CA ILE A 183 -14.74 -5.90 3.80
C ILE A 183 -14.28 -7.36 3.65
N SER A 184 -15.18 -8.33 3.85
CA SER A 184 -14.87 -9.74 3.65
C SER A 184 -14.44 -10.05 2.22
N ILE A 185 -15.19 -9.57 1.22
CA ILE A 185 -14.85 -9.75 -0.21
C ILE A 185 -13.51 -9.06 -0.52
N THR A 186 -13.31 -7.84 -0.01
CA THR A 186 -12.05 -7.08 -0.19
C THR A 186 -10.87 -7.87 0.37
N ARG A 187 -10.98 -8.39 1.59
CA ARG A 187 -9.94 -9.21 2.23
C ARG A 187 -9.64 -10.46 1.41
N GLN A 188 -10.66 -11.16 0.93
CA GLN A 188 -10.49 -12.31 0.05
C GLN A 188 -9.77 -11.93 -1.24
N ALA A 189 -10.10 -10.79 -1.85
CA ALA A 189 -9.45 -10.32 -3.07
C ALA A 189 -7.95 -10.05 -2.84
N PHE A 190 -7.59 -9.45 -1.71
CA PHE A 190 -6.18 -9.24 -1.31
C PHE A 190 -5.42 -10.55 -1.13
N LEU A 191 -6.02 -11.53 -0.44
CA LEU A 191 -5.43 -12.85 -0.24
C LEU A 191 -5.22 -13.58 -1.58
N GLN A 192 -6.19 -13.50 -2.49
CA GLN A 192 -6.10 -14.14 -3.81
C GLN A 192 -5.08 -13.45 -4.72
N ALA A 193 -5.02 -12.12 -4.72
CA ALA A 193 -4.01 -11.36 -5.44
C ALA A 193 -2.59 -11.67 -4.93
N PHE A 194 -2.41 -11.78 -3.61
CA PHE A 194 -1.14 -12.19 -3.02
C PHE A 194 -0.72 -13.58 -3.48
N ARG A 195 -1.63 -14.56 -3.44
CA ARG A 195 -1.36 -15.91 -3.95
C ARG A 195 -0.97 -15.91 -5.42
N LEU A 196 -1.62 -15.11 -6.26
CA LEU A 196 -1.24 -14.97 -7.67
C LEU A 196 0.19 -14.45 -7.84
N ASN A 197 0.65 -13.59 -6.92
CA ASN A 197 1.99 -13.01 -6.95
C ASN A 197 3.07 -13.95 -6.39
N THR A 198 2.72 -14.93 -5.56
CA THR A 198 3.69 -15.87 -4.95
C THR A 198 3.63 -17.28 -5.54
N SER A 199 2.56 -17.63 -6.27
CA SER A 199 2.40 -18.97 -6.84
C SER A 199 3.21 -19.12 -8.12
N HIS A 200 4.17 -20.05 -8.14
CA HIS A 200 5.01 -20.34 -9.30
C HIS A 200 4.38 -21.30 -10.32
N ASP A 201 3.16 -21.80 -10.07
CA ASP A 201 2.64 -23.01 -10.71
C ASP A 201 1.27 -22.87 -11.42
N LEU A 202 0.92 -23.90 -12.20
CA LEU A 202 -0.20 -24.10 -13.15
C LEU A 202 -1.62 -23.68 -12.70
N HIS A 203 -1.82 -23.28 -11.44
CA HIS A 203 -3.09 -22.82 -10.88
C HIS A 203 -3.43 -21.34 -11.18
N SER A 204 -2.51 -20.61 -11.81
CA SER A 204 -2.66 -19.18 -12.12
C SER A 204 -3.98 -18.81 -12.84
N PRO A 205 -4.49 -19.59 -13.83
CA PRO A 205 -5.73 -19.23 -14.53
C PRO A 205 -6.97 -19.24 -13.64
N LEU A 206 -7.14 -20.27 -12.80
CA LEU A 206 -8.29 -20.39 -11.89
C LEU A 206 -8.24 -19.31 -10.80
N LEU A 207 -7.06 -19.05 -10.25
CA LEU A 207 -6.85 -17.97 -9.27
C LEU A 207 -7.19 -16.60 -9.87
N LEU A 208 -6.84 -16.37 -11.15
CA LEU A 208 -7.12 -15.12 -11.84
C LEU A 208 -8.61 -14.93 -12.13
N VAL A 209 -9.29 -15.97 -12.61
CA VAL A 209 -10.76 -15.93 -12.82
C VAL A 209 -11.48 -15.66 -11.50
N HIS A 210 -11.08 -16.35 -10.44
CA HIS A 210 -11.67 -16.14 -9.12
C HIS A 210 -11.38 -14.72 -8.58
N LEU A 211 -10.16 -14.20 -8.79
CA LEU A 211 -9.85 -12.81 -8.43
C LEU A 211 -10.74 -11.81 -9.17
N GLN A 212 -10.92 -12.01 -10.48
CA GLN A 212 -11.81 -11.18 -11.28
C GLN A 212 -13.25 -11.22 -10.75
N HIS A 213 -13.77 -12.40 -10.41
CA HIS A 213 -15.11 -12.55 -9.83
C HIS A 213 -15.25 -11.84 -8.47
N LEU A 214 -14.22 -11.86 -7.62
CA LEU A 214 -14.23 -11.11 -6.36
C LEU A 214 -14.29 -9.60 -6.61
N VAL A 215 -13.49 -9.09 -7.55
CA VAL A 215 -13.51 -7.66 -7.90
C VAL A 215 -14.84 -7.25 -8.55
N GLN A 216 -15.47 -8.12 -9.35
CA GLN A 216 -16.78 -7.88 -9.97
C GLN A 216 -17.92 -7.76 -8.95
N GLN A 217 -17.82 -8.40 -7.79
CA GLN A 217 -18.80 -8.29 -6.72
C GLN A 217 -18.78 -6.94 -6.01
N ILE A 218 -17.72 -6.15 -6.18
CA ILE A 218 -17.59 -4.83 -5.59
C ILE A 218 -17.96 -3.77 -6.63
N ASP A 219 -19.08 -3.10 -6.40
CA ASP A 219 -19.53 -1.98 -7.23
C ASP A 219 -18.41 -0.94 -7.38
N PRO A 220 -18.14 -0.38 -8.58
CA PRO A 220 -17.10 0.63 -8.77
C PRO A 220 -17.24 1.87 -7.88
N ASP A 221 -18.45 2.20 -7.43
CA ASP A 221 -18.81 3.31 -6.55
C ASP A 221 -18.94 2.88 -5.08
N ALA A 222 -18.73 1.60 -4.75
CA ALA A 222 -18.73 1.12 -3.38
C ALA A 222 -17.65 1.83 -2.54
N PRO A 223 -17.89 2.05 -1.23
CA PRO A 223 -16.93 2.70 -0.34
C PRO A 223 -15.55 2.06 -0.28
N VAL A 224 -15.42 0.76 -0.58
CA VAL A 224 -14.15 0.01 -0.56
C VAL A 224 -13.47 -0.08 -1.93
N ALA A 225 -14.11 0.42 -3.00
CA ALA A 225 -13.64 0.16 -4.37
C ALA A 225 -12.24 0.74 -4.64
N HIS A 226 -11.91 1.89 -4.02
CA HIS A 226 -10.64 2.57 -4.23
C HIS A 226 -9.43 1.85 -3.63
N VAL A 227 -9.60 0.90 -2.70
CA VAL A 227 -8.46 0.13 -2.15
C VAL A 227 -8.04 -1.04 -3.04
N LEU A 228 -8.80 -1.33 -4.10
CA LEU A 228 -8.54 -2.48 -4.97
C LEU A 228 -7.49 -2.20 -6.06
N VAL A 229 -6.82 -1.05 -6.07
CA VAL A 229 -5.84 -0.70 -7.11
C VAL A 229 -4.71 -1.73 -7.14
N TRP A 230 -4.14 -2.06 -5.98
CA TRP A 230 -3.08 -3.06 -5.88
C TRP A 230 -3.53 -4.45 -6.34
N VAL A 231 -4.75 -4.84 -5.95
CA VAL A 231 -5.39 -6.09 -6.37
C VAL A 231 -5.54 -6.14 -7.90
N CYS A 232 -6.06 -5.07 -8.49
CA CYS A 232 -6.25 -4.98 -9.94
C CYS A 232 -4.91 -4.96 -10.67
N PHE A 233 -3.90 -4.28 -10.14
CA PHE A 233 -2.55 -4.29 -10.70
C PHE A 233 -1.99 -5.71 -10.76
N LEU A 234 -2.08 -6.49 -9.67
CA LEU A 234 -1.61 -7.86 -9.67
C LEU A 234 -2.41 -8.77 -10.60
N GLY A 235 -3.74 -8.63 -10.64
CA GLY A 235 -4.57 -9.35 -11.61
C GLY A 235 -4.18 -9.05 -13.06
N ALA A 236 -3.98 -7.78 -13.38
CA ALA A 236 -3.52 -7.35 -14.70
C ALA A 236 -2.10 -7.82 -15.03
N ALA A 237 -1.24 -7.90 -14.01
CA ALA A 237 0.14 -8.38 -14.10
C ALA A 237 0.25 -9.90 -13.98
N ALA A 238 -0.82 -10.66 -13.81
CA ALA A 238 -0.75 -12.10 -13.62
C ALA A 238 -0.25 -12.82 -14.89
N PRO A 239 0.59 -13.86 -14.76
CA PRO A 239 0.91 -14.75 -15.88
C PRO A 239 -0.38 -15.43 -16.39
N GLY A 240 -0.61 -15.40 -17.71
CA GLY A 240 -1.82 -15.97 -18.29
C GLY A 240 -3.04 -15.04 -18.35
N ALA A 241 -2.94 -13.80 -17.86
CA ALA A 241 -3.98 -12.80 -18.07
C ALA A 241 -4.13 -12.49 -19.57
N ASP A 242 -5.33 -12.72 -20.11
CA ASP A 242 -5.68 -12.41 -21.49
C ASP A 242 -5.99 -10.92 -21.71
N ALA A 243 -6.28 -10.54 -22.96
CA ALA A 243 -6.57 -9.15 -23.31
C ALA A 243 -7.82 -8.59 -22.59
N ALA A 244 -8.86 -9.41 -22.40
CA ALA A 244 -10.09 -9.00 -21.73
C ALA A 244 -9.88 -8.80 -20.23
N GLN A 245 -9.12 -9.68 -19.58
CA GLN A 245 -8.76 -9.59 -18.17
C GLN A 245 -7.85 -8.38 -17.90
N ARG A 246 -6.83 -8.17 -18.74
CA ARG A 246 -5.98 -6.97 -18.69
C ARG A 246 -6.82 -5.69 -18.83
N ALA A 247 -7.77 -5.66 -19.77
CA ALA A 247 -8.68 -4.53 -19.96
C ALA A 247 -9.61 -4.32 -18.76
N PHE A 248 -10.18 -5.39 -18.20
CA PHE A 248 -11.04 -5.32 -17.02
C PHE A 248 -10.34 -4.68 -15.81
N PHE A 249 -9.18 -5.20 -15.42
CA PHE A 249 -8.46 -4.70 -14.25
C PHE A 249 -7.94 -3.28 -14.46
N THR A 250 -7.43 -2.94 -15.65
CA THR A 250 -6.99 -1.56 -15.93
C THR A 250 -8.14 -0.57 -16.00
N ALA A 251 -9.32 -0.97 -16.49
CA ALA A 251 -10.52 -0.16 -16.45
C ALA A 251 -10.93 0.15 -14.99
N ARG A 252 -10.87 -0.84 -14.10
CA ARG A 252 -11.10 -0.64 -12.65
C ARG A 252 -10.10 0.35 -12.04
N MET A 253 -8.80 0.22 -12.34
CA MET A 253 -7.78 1.17 -11.88
C MET A 253 -8.05 2.59 -12.39
N ASN A 254 -8.37 2.75 -13.68
CA ASN A 254 -8.72 4.06 -14.26
C ASN A 254 -9.95 4.70 -13.59
N ALA A 255 -10.97 3.89 -13.26
CA ALA A 255 -12.15 4.37 -12.55
C ALA A 255 -11.81 4.91 -11.15
N VAL A 256 -10.88 4.25 -10.43
CA VAL A 256 -10.38 4.77 -9.15
C VAL A 256 -9.60 6.07 -9.35
N HIS A 257 -8.68 6.12 -10.32
CA HIS A 257 -7.90 7.32 -10.62
C HIS A 257 -8.78 8.52 -10.97
N ALA A 258 -9.85 8.33 -11.75
CA ALA A 258 -10.79 9.39 -12.10
C ALA A 258 -11.43 10.05 -10.85
N LYS A 259 -11.56 9.31 -9.74
CA LYS A 259 -12.11 9.80 -8.47
C LYS A 259 -11.06 10.39 -7.55
N THR A 260 -9.90 9.73 -7.43
CA THR A 260 -8.89 10.07 -6.42
C THR A 260 -7.82 11.04 -6.92
N GLY A 261 -7.53 11.02 -8.22
CA GLY A 261 -6.41 11.73 -8.84
C GLY A 261 -5.03 11.16 -8.49
N PHE A 262 -4.93 10.03 -7.77
CA PHE A 262 -3.63 9.55 -7.28
C PHE A 262 -2.70 9.16 -8.43
N GLY A 263 -1.53 9.82 -8.50
CA GLY A 263 -0.59 9.72 -9.61
C GLY A 263 0.12 8.36 -9.69
N ASN A 264 0.14 7.59 -8.61
CA ASN A 264 0.66 6.23 -8.62
C ASN A 264 -0.15 5.28 -9.53
N ILE A 265 -1.46 5.52 -9.71
CA ILE A 265 -2.33 4.66 -10.52
C ILE A 265 -1.96 4.72 -12.01
N PRO A 266 -1.92 5.89 -12.68
CA PRO A 266 -1.50 5.95 -14.08
C PRO A 266 -0.04 5.53 -14.26
N ALA A 267 0.83 5.74 -13.27
CA ALA A 267 2.19 5.21 -13.31
C ALA A 267 2.22 3.67 -13.27
N ALA A 268 1.43 3.05 -12.40
CA ALA A 268 1.31 1.59 -12.32
C ALA A 268 0.75 1.00 -13.64
N ILE A 269 -0.24 1.67 -14.26
CA ILE A 269 -0.79 1.25 -15.55
C ILE A 269 0.27 1.33 -16.67
N ARG A 270 1.16 2.33 -16.65
CA ARG A 270 2.30 2.37 -17.59
C ARG A 270 3.24 1.19 -17.37
N SER A 271 3.57 0.88 -16.11
CA SER A 271 4.39 -0.29 -15.75
C SER A 271 3.78 -1.60 -16.24
N LEU A 272 2.45 -1.76 -16.18
CA LEU A 272 1.76 -2.96 -16.71
C LEU A 272 2.03 -3.17 -18.21
N LYS A 273 2.02 -2.09 -19.00
CA LYS A 273 2.30 -2.17 -20.45
C LYS A 273 3.72 -2.69 -20.72
N GLU A 274 4.68 -2.26 -19.91
CA GLU A 274 6.06 -2.75 -20.01
C GLU A 274 6.17 -4.22 -19.60
N ILE A 275 5.49 -4.62 -18.53
CA ILE A 275 5.44 -6.02 -18.06
C ILE A 275 4.87 -6.93 -19.16
N TRP A 276 3.77 -6.52 -19.81
CA TRP A 276 3.17 -7.27 -20.91
C TRP A 276 4.12 -7.34 -22.11
N ALA A 277 4.71 -6.22 -22.53
CA ALA A 277 5.63 -6.18 -23.67
C ALA A 277 6.91 -7.01 -23.45
N ARG A 278 7.40 -7.13 -22.22
CA ARG A 278 8.53 -8.03 -21.90
C ARG A 278 8.12 -9.50 -22.01
N ARG A 279 6.91 -9.83 -21.59
CA ARG A 279 6.40 -11.22 -21.63
C ARG A 279 6.04 -11.67 -23.04
N ASP A 280 5.40 -10.81 -23.82
CA ASP A 280 5.04 -11.12 -25.20
C ASP A 280 6.32 -11.35 -26.05
N ARG A 281 7.43 -10.67 -25.71
CA ARG A 281 8.77 -10.94 -26.27
C ARG A 281 9.41 -12.22 -25.73
N ALA A 282 9.29 -12.50 -24.44
CA ALA A 282 9.82 -13.72 -23.81
C ALA A 282 9.05 -15.00 -24.20
N SER A 283 7.82 -14.89 -24.72
CA SER A 283 7.11 -16.04 -25.31
C SER A 283 7.79 -16.60 -26.58
N ASP A 284 8.69 -15.85 -27.21
CA ASP A 284 9.50 -16.32 -28.36
C ASP A 284 10.83 -16.98 -27.94
N GLU A 285 11.34 -16.76 -26.70
CA GLU A 285 12.61 -17.31 -26.21
C GLU A 285 12.47 -17.87 -24.78
N ARG A 286 12.57 -19.21 -24.66
CA ARG A 286 12.54 -20.07 -23.45
C ARG A 286 12.36 -19.42 -22.05
N ARG A 287 11.33 -19.93 -21.35
CA ARG A 287 10.92 -19.67 -19.95
C ARG A 287 12.07 -19.66 -18.93
N GLY A 288 12.20 -18.55 -18.22
CA GLY A 288 12.86 -18.48 -16.91
C GLY A 288 12.92 -17.06 -16.37
N GLY A 289 12.14 -16.76 -15.33
CA GLY A 289 12.47 -15.69 -14.38
C GLY A 289 11.52 -14.48 -14.28
N TYR A 290 10.99 -14.33 -13.06
CA TYR A 290 10.51 -13.13 -12.36
C TYR A 290 9.10 -12.58 -12.65
N LEU A 291 8.26 -12.70 -11.62
CA LEU A 291 7.14 -11.78 -11.37
C LEU A 291 7.72 -10.43 -10.95
N VAL A 292 7.24 -9.38 -11.62
CA VAL A 292 7.35 -7.96 -11.24
C VAL A 292 8.70 -7.58 -10.62
N GLY A 293 9.77 -7.62 -11.41
CA GLY A 293 10.98 -6.87 -11.09
C GLY A 293 10.67 -5.36 -11.15
N GLY A 294 10.47 -4.75 -9.99
CA GLY A 294 10.47 -3.32 -9.73
C GLY A 294 9.44 -2.51 -10.52
N SER A 295 8.17 -2.50 -10.10
CA SER A 295 7.36 -1.33 -10.46
C SER A 295 7.98 -0.12 -9.74
N PRO A 296 8.31 0.97 -10.47
CA PRO A 296 8.99 2.13 -9.93
C PRO A 296 8.08 2.95 -9.00
N VAL A 297 6.86 2.50 -8.73
CA VAL A 297 5.86 3.22 -7.94
C VAL A 297 5.18 2.32 -6.93
N LEU A 298 4.86 2.90 -5.78
CA LEU A 298 4.03 2.28 -4.76
C LEU A 298 2.59 2.19 -5.27
N VAL A 299 2.18 0.99 -5.68
CA VAL A 299 0.81 0.73 -6.15
C VAL A 299 -0.10 0.57 -4.93
N MET A 300 -1.08 1.47 -4.78
CA MET A 300 -2.03 1.46 -3.67
C MET A 300 -3.36 2.08 -4.08
#